data_AF-A0A947V5G7-F1
#
_entry.id   AF-A0A947V5G7-F1
#
_cell.length_a   1.000
_cell.length_b   1.000
_cell.length_c   1.000
_cell.angle_alpha   90.00
_cell.angle_beta   90.00
_cell.angle_gamma   90.00
#
_symmetry.space_group_name_H-M   'P 1'
#
loop_
_entity.id
_entity.type
_entity.pdbx_description
1 polymer ?
#
loop_
_entity_poly.entity_id
_entity_poly.type
_entity_poly.pdbx_seq_one_letter_code
_entity_poly.pdbx_strand_id
1 'polypeptide(L)'
;RELATLANRLHTDKNAKDSALRKEDPASDIPPMEPARDPKRKKKKADKATVAEMMAHQDIDGLVDLALDDLKTLRFIQRLLYDPDEGKRWQCSHVLGQVCRRLSTRKPGAVSDLLHRMYEACSDSAATHWGLLESIGSIIAARADIYGGFARHLLMHRNAPTSRVQVLWAMGTLAEKRPDIVRATPFYSLFPYITHSEAITRGHAVRLLGRIAATEVESEIEKLTGDEAGLTIYEQGQPVRTTVAELAKEALARLHRLKELKK
;
A
#
# COMPACT_ATOMS: atom_id res chain seq x y z
N ARG A 1 28.84 -1.01 22.76
CA ARG A 1 28.84 -0.86 21.28
C ARG A 1 27.45 -1.12 20.66
N GLU A 2 26.62 -2.01 21.23
CA GLU A 2 25.26 -2.29 20.74
C GLU A 2 24.22 -1.18 20.94
N LEU A 3 24.30 -0.41 22.04
CA LEU A 3 23.39 0.72 22.29
C LEU A 3 23.58 1.87 21.30
N ALA A 4 24.81 2.11 20.84
CA ALA A 4 25.11 3.14 19.84
C ALA A 4 24.58 2.75 18.45
N THR A 5 24.57 1.46 18.11
CA THR A 5 23.97 0.97 16.85
C THR A 5 22.45 0.99 16.87
N LEU A 6 21.81 0.76 18.02
CA LEU A 6 20.36 0.89 18.19
C LEU A 6 19.88 2.35 18.12
N ALA A 7 20.61 3.25 18.79
CA ALA A 7 20.33 4.69 18.72
C ALA A 7 20.50 5.26 17.31
N ASN A 8 21.53 4.81 16.57
CA ASN A 8 21.73 5.22 15.18
C ASN A 8 20.63 4.69 14.24
N ARG A 9 20.13 3.46 14.42
CA ARG A 9 18.99 2.94 13.64
C ARG A 9 17.70 3.71 13.90
N LEU A 10 17.42 4.04 15.16
CA LEU A 10 16.28 4.87 15.54
C LEU A 10 16.39 6.29 14.96
N HIS A 11 17.59 6.88 14.93
CA HIS A 11 17.80 8.20 14.33
C HIS A 11 17.72 8.19 12.80
N THR A 12 18.22 7.15 12.13
CA THR A 12 18.05 7.00 10.67
C THR A 12 16.59 6.76 10.30
N ASP A 13 15.84 5.97 11.08
CA ASP A 13 14.40 5.77 10.86
C ASP A 13 13.61 7.05 11.12
N LYS A 14 13.97 7.83 12.14
CA LYS A 14 13.32 9.10 12.46
C LYS A 14 13.59 10.16 11.39
N ASN A 15 14.82 10.23 10.86
CA ASN A 15 15.18 11.14 9.77
C ASN A 15 14.58 10.72 8.41
N ALA A 16 14.47 9.41 8.13
CA ALA A 16 13.75 8.91 6.96
C ALA A 16 12.24 9.20 7.06
N LYS A 17 11.63 8.96 8.23
CA LYS A 17 10.23 9.30 8.52
C LYS A 17 9.96 10.82 8.49
N ASP A 18 10.90 11.66 8.91
CA ASP A 18 10.79 13.13 8.82
C ASP A 18 10.96 13.66 7.38
N SER A 19 11.69 12.95 6.51
CA SER A 19 11.78 13.30 5.08
C SER A 19 10.48 12.99 4.32
N ALA A 20 9.79 11.90 4.65
CA ALA A 20 8.58 11.43 3.97
C ALA A 20 7.32 12.28 4.24
N LEU A 21 7.35 13.18 5.23
CA LEU A 21 6.22 14.04 5.63
C LEU A 21 6.44 15.54 5.39
N ARG A 22 7.61 15.92 4.83
CA ARG A 22 7.65 17.18 4.08
C ARG A 22 6.64 17.01 2.95
N LYS A 23 5.93 18.08 2.60
CA LYS A 23 5.18 18.13 1.34
C LYS A 23 6.19 17.95 0.20
N GLU A 24 6.62 16.72 -0.07
CA GLU A 24 7.11 16.33 -1.37
C GLU A 24 5.97 16.72 -2.30
N ASP A 25 6.30 17.60 -3.24
CA ASP A 25 5.38 17.96 -4.32
C ASP A 25 4.77 16.65 -4.84
N PRO A 26 3.44 16.49 -4.94
CA PRO A 26 2.87 15.29 -5.55
C PRO A 26 3.49 14.97 -6.92
N ALA A 27 4.04 15.99 -7.61
CA ALA A 27 4.82 15.82 -8.83
C ALA A 27 6.21 15.18 -8.64
N SER A 28 6.85 15.28 -7.47
CA SER A 28 8.14 14.65 -7.18
C SER A 28 8.06 13.14 -6.95
N ASP A 29 6.87 12.59 -6.69
CA ASP A 29 6.66 11.13 -6.62
C ASP A 29 6.24 10.50 -7.96
N ILE A 30 6.37 11.22 -9.08
CA ILE A 30 6.12 10.64 -10.42
C ILE A 30 7.39 9.89 -10.87
N PRO A 31 7.33 8.59 -11.21
CA PRO A 31 8.51 7.87 -11.66
C PRO A 31 8.99 8.42 -13.02
N PRO A 32 10.31 8.38 -13.29
CA PRO A 32 10.84 8.78 -14.59
C PRO A 32 10.24 7.91 -15.70
N MET A 33 10.06 8.50 -16.88
CA MET A 33 9.58 7.81 -18.05
C MET A 33 10.51 6.64 -18.40
N GLU A 34 9.98 5.42 -18.44
CA GLU A 34 10.71 4.24 -18.85
C GLU A 34 11.33 4.42 -20.25
N PRO A 35 12.59 4.04 -20.53
CA PRO A 35 13.21 4.23 -21.83
C PRO A 35 12.40 3.57 -22.95
N ALA A 36 12.35 4.18 -24.13
CA ALA A 36 11.75 3.52 -25.27
C ALA A 36 12.59 2.29 -25.63
N ARG A 37 11.95 1.13 -25.74
CA ARG A 37 12.61 -0.11 -26.16
C ARG A 37 12.78 -0.06 -27.68
N ASP A 38 13.91 -0.55 -28.19
CA ASP A 38 14.17 -0.62 -29.63
C ASP A 38 13.04 -1.41 -30.34
N PRO A 39 12.32 -0.81 -31.31
CA PRO A 39 11.28 -1.50 -32.06
C PRO A 39 11.75 -2.78 -32.77
N LYS A 40 13.05 -2.87 -33.10
CA LYS A 40 13.65 -4.02 -33.77
C LYS A 40 14.12 -5.11 -32.82
N ARG A 41 14.12 -4.88 -31.50
CA ARG A 41 14.54 -5.91 -30.54
C ARG A 41 13.60 -7.11 -30.59
N LYS A 42 14.15 -8.30 -30.41
CA LYS A 42 13.35 -9.51 -30.21
C LYS A 42 12.67 -9.41 -28.84
N LYS A 43 11.34 -9.26 -28.83
CA LYS A 43 10.52 -9.25 -27.62
C LYS A 43 10.65 -10.58 -26.88
N LYS A 44 10.86 -10.52 -25.57
CA LYS A 44 10.82 -11.70 -24.70
C LYS A 44 9.36 -12.09 -24.44
N LYS A 45 9.05 -13.39 -24.52
CA LYS A 45 7.74 -13.91 -24.09
C LYS A 45 7.82 -14.24 -22.62
N ALA A 46 6.76 -13.92 -21.87
CA ALA A 46 6.70 -14.30 -20.47
C ALA A 46 6.31 -15.77 -20.33
N ASP A 47 6.91 -16.46 -19.37
CA ASP A 47 6.49 -17.78 -18.89
C ASP A 47 6.42 -17.79 -17.36
N LYS A 48 5.78 -18.82 -16.81
CA LYS A 48 5.50 -18.92 -15.38
C LYS A 48 6.76 -19.06 -14.53
N ALA A 49 7.76 -19.80 -15.00
CA ALA A 49 8.95 -20.11 -14.22
C ALA A 49 9.84 -18.87 -14.12
N THR A 50 10.10 -18.21 -15.25
CA THR A 50 10.90 -16.97 -15.29
C THR A 50 10.28 -15.88 -14.41
N VAL A 51 8.96 -15.68 -14.46
CA VAL A 51 8.30 -14.67 -13.62
C VAL A 51 8.38 -15.04 -12.14
N ALA A 52 8.20 -16.32 -11.78
CA ALA A 52 8.30 -16.75 -10.39
C ALA A 52 9.72 -16.56 -9.82
N GLU A 53 10.76 -16.87 -10.61
CA GLU A 53 12.16 -16.64 -10.23
C GLU A 53 12.47 -15.16 -10.04
N MET A 54 12.08 -14.31 -11.00
CA MET A 54 12.23 -12.86 -10.88
C MET A 54 11.50 -12.30 -9.65
N MET A 55 10.29 -12.79 -9.35
CA MET A 55 9.53 -12.40 -8.16
C MET A 55 10.23 -12.83 -6.87
N ALA A 56 10.81 -14.03 -6.82
CA ALA A 56 11.56 -14.51 -5.65
C ALA A 56 12.80 -13.65 -5.37
N HIS A 57 13.45 -13.15 -6.42
CA HIS A 57 14.59 -12.22 -6.31
C HIS A 57 14.20 -10.74 -6.24
N GLN A 58 12.90 -10.43 -6.30
CA GLN A 58 12.39 -9.05 -6.39
C GLN A 58 13.05 -8.25 -7.54
N ASP A 59 13.31 -8.90 -8.67
CA ASP A 59 13.89 -8.29 -9.86
C ASP A 59 12.86 -7.40 -10.59
N ILE A 60 12.59 -6.23 -10.00
CA ILE A 60 11.61 -5.27 -10.52
C ILE A 60 12.02 -4.78 -11.91
N ASP A 61 13.31 -4.55 -12.16
CA ASP A 61 13.83 -4.14 -13.47
C ASP A 61 13.51 -5.18 -14.55
N GLY A 62 13.85 -6.44 -14.31
CA GLY A 62 13.55 -7.54 -15.21
C GLY A 62 12.06 -7.76 -15.43
N LEU A 63 11.25 -7.64 -14.38
CA LEU A 63 9.78 -7.75 -14.47
C LEU A 63 9.16 -6.61 -15.28
N VAL A 64 9.64 -5.38 -15.13
CA VAL A 64 9.19 -4.23 -15.94
C VAL A 64 9.58 -4.42 -17.40
N ASP A 65 10.81 -4.82 -17.68
CA ASP A 65 11.28 -5.12 -19.03
C ASP A 65 10.47 -6.22 -19.71
N LEU A 66 10.18 -7.29 -18.98
CA LEU A 66 9.39 -8.41 -19.48
C LEU A 66 7.92 -8.01 -19.67
N ALA A 67 7.33 -7.21 -18.78
CA ALA A 67 5.96 -6.71 -18.92
C ALA A 67 5.79 -5.73 -20.10
N LEU A 68 6.85 -4.98 -20.44
CA LEU A 68 6.84 -4.12 -21.63
C LEU A 68 6.89 -4.92 -22.93
N ASP A 69 7.53 -6.10 -22.93
CA ASP A 69 7.49 -7.02 -24.07
C ASP A 69 6.19 -7.84 -24.13
N ASP A 70 5.74 -8.39 -22.99
CA ASP A 70 4.59 -9.28 -22.88
C ASP A 70 3.80 -9.03 -21.58
N LEU A 71 2.58 -8.51 -21.73
CA LEU A 71 1.67 -8.22 -20.61
C LEU A 71 1.20 -9.47 -19.85
N LYS A 72 1.45 -10.68 -20.38
CA LYS A 72 1.25 -11.93 -19.62
C LYS A 72 2.04 -11.97 -18.33
N THR A 73 3.15 -11.23 -18.23
CA THR A 73 3.92 -11.05 -16.99
C THR A 73 3.02 -10.67 -15.81
N LEU A 74 2.13 -9.69 -15.99
CA LEU A 74 1.20 -9.27 -14.94
C LEU A 74 0.27 -10.40 -14.50
N ARG A 75 -0.21 -11.22 -15.46
CA ARG A 75 -1.07 -12.36 -15.15
C ARG A 75 -0.33 -13.45 -14.36
N PHE A 76 0.95 -13.66 -14.66
CA PHE A 76 1.76 -14.61 -13.90
C PHE A 76 2.11 -14.10 -12.50
N ILE A 77 2.37 -12.80 -12.34
CA ILE A 77 2.49 -12.18 -11.00
C ILE A 77 1.19 -12.36 -10.21
N GLN A 78 0.03 -12.02 -10.81
CA GLN A 78 -1.28 -12.19 -10.14
C GLN A 78 -1.52 -13.61 -9.64
N ARG A 79 -1.03 -14.64 -10.35
CA ARG A 79 -1.18 -16.03 -9.93
C ARG A 79 -0.47 -16.34 -8.60
N LEU A 80 0.59 -15.59 -8.29
CA LEU A 80 1.37 -15.76 -7.05
C LEU A 80 0.68 -15.12 -5.83
N LEU A 81 -0.38 -14.34 -6.03
CA LEU A 81 -1.22 -13.80 -4.94
C LEU A 81 -2.01 -14.87 -4.18
N TYR A 82 -2.07 -16.09 -4.73
CA TYR A 82 -2.72 -17.24 -4.11
C TYR A 82 -1.74 -18.17 -3.38
N ASP A 83 -0.54 -17.70 -3.05
CA ASP A 83 0.40 -18.46 -2.21
C ASP A 83 -0.19 -18.68 -0.81
N PRO A 84 -0.09 -19.89 -0.22
CA PRO A 84 -0.57 -20.14 1.14
C PRO A 84 0.15 -19.30 2.20
N ASP A 85 1.39 -18.89 1.94
CA ASP A 85 2.15 -18.01 2.81
C ASP A 85 1.67 -16.56 2.67
N GLU A 86 1.16 -15.99 3.77
CA GLU A 86 0.68 -14.60 3.79
C GLU A 86 1.78 -13.59 3.46
N GLY A 87 2.98 -13.77 4.01
CA GLY A 87 4.12 -12.88 3.78
C GLY A 87 4.50 -12.80 2.30
N LYS A 88 4.50 -13.93 1.60
CA LYS A 88 4.70 -13.97 0.14
C LYS A 88 3.60 -13.24 -0.63
N ARG A 89 2.34 -13.31 -0.19
CA ARG A 89 1.24 -12.56 -0.83
C ARG A 89 1.41 -11.05 -0.68
N TRP A 90 1.84 -10.59 0.50
CA TRP A 90 2.15 -9.18 0.74
C TRP A 90 3.36 -8.69 -0.05
N GLN A 91 4.43 -9.47 -0.11
CA GLN A 91 5.60 -9.19 -0.95
C GLN A 91 5.20 -9.12 -2.42
N CYS A 92 4.40 -10.07 -2.90
CA CYS A 92 3.91 -10.09 -4.28
C CYS A 92 3.08 -8.84 -4.60
N SER A 93 2.19 -8.43 -3.69
CA SER A 93 1.38 -7.22 -3.84
C SER A 93 2.25 -5.96 -3.93
N HIS A 94 3.29 -5.86 -3.10
CA HIS A 94 4.24 -4.76 -3.14
C HIS A 94 5.01 -4.71 -4.46
N VAL A 95 5.62 -5.83 -4.88
CA VAL A 95 6.38 -5.90 -6.14
C VAL A 95 5.49 -5.59 -7.34
N LEU A 96 4.25 -6.11 -7.37
CA LEU A 96 3.30 -5.78 -8.41
C LEU A 96 3.00 -4.28 -8.47
N GLY A 97 2.84 -3.62 -7.33
CA GLY A 97 2.70 -2.17 -7.25
C GLY A 97 3.89 -1.43 -7.88
N GLN A 98 5.12 -1.85 -7.59
CA GLN A 98 6.33 -1.24 -8.17
C GLN A 98 6.47 -1.49 -9.67
N VAL A 99 6.15 -2.70 -10.14
CA VAL A 99 6.13 -3.03 -11.58
C VAL A 99 5.09 -2.17 -12.31
N CYS A 100 3.87 -2.09 -11.77
CA CYS A 100 2.80 -1.25 -12.32
C CYS A 100 3.16 0.23 -12.30
N ARG A 101 3.90 0.69 -11.28
CA ARG A 101 4.36 2.08 -11.17
C ARG A 101 5.19 2.52 -12.37
N ARG A 102 6.12 1.66 -12.79
CA ARG A 102 7.02 1.92 -13.92
C ARG A 102 6.37 1.59 -15.25
N LEU A 103 5.67 0.46 -15.35
CA LEU A 103 4.96 0.05 -16.56
C LEU A 103 3.97 1.11 -17.05
N SER A 104 3.25 1.76 -16.13
CA SER A 104 2.25 2.78 -16.48
C SER A 104 2.82 4.04 -17.12
N THR A 105 4.15 4.28 -17.04
CA THR A 105 4.77 5.40 -17.78
C THR A 105 4.67 5.21 -19.29
N ARG A 106 4.62 3.96 -19.78
CA ARG A 106 4.48 3.63 -21.21
C ARG A 106 3.16 2.97 -21.56
N LYS A 107 2.56 2.21 -20.64
CA LYS A 107 1.32 1.45 -20.84
C LYS A 107 0.31 1.69 -19.72
N PRO A 108 -0.15 2.94 -19.48
CA PRO A 108 -1.05 3.25 -18.38
C PRO A 108 -2.40 2.52 -18.49
N GLY A 109 -2.91 2.32 -19.71
CA GLY A 109 -4.14 1.57 -19.97
C GLY A 109 -4.08 0.11 -19.52
N ALA A 110 -2.95 -0.57 -19.72
CA ALA A 110 -2.79 -1.97 -19.30
C ALA A 110 -2.89 -2.17 -17.78
N VAL A 111 -2.44 -1.17 -17.01
CA VAL A 111 -2.56 -1.18 -15.53
C VAL A 111 -3.98 -0.80 -15.11
N SER A 112 -4.66 0.10 -15.84
CA SER A 112 -6.09 0.38 -15.63
C SER A 112 -6.95 -0.86 -15.85
N ASP A 113 -6.73 -1.60 -16.94
CA ASP A 113 -7.41 -2.85 -17.25
C ASP A 113 -7.14 -3.93 -16.18
N LEU A 114 -5.93 -3.94 -15.62
CA LEU A 114 -5.58 -4.81 -14.50
C LEU A 114 -6.41 -4.48 -13.26
N LEU A 115 -6.49 -3.20 -12.87
CA LEU A 115 -7.28 -2.75 -11.73
C LEU A 115 -8.77 -3.10 -11.89
N HIS A 116 -9.35 -2.83 -13.07
CA HIS A 116 -10.74 -3.19 -13.36
C HIS A 116 -10.99 -4.69 -13.17
N ARG A 117 -10.16 -5.55 -13.77
CA ARG A 117 -10.29 -7.01 -13.60
C ARG A 117 -10.12 -7.47 -12.16
N MET A 118 -9.23 -6.83 -11.39
CA MET A 118 -9.06 -7.16 -9.97
C MET A 118 -10.30 -6.81 -9.15
N TYR A 119 -10.90 -5.63 -9.38
CA TYR A 119 -12.15 -5.24 -8.71
C TYR A 119 -13.34 -6.12 -9.11
N GLU A 120 -13.42 -6.49 -10.39
CA GLU A 120 -14.43 -7.43 -10.89
C GLU A 120 -14.29 -8.78 -10.17
N ALA A 121 -13.07 -9.31 -10.05
CA ALA A 121 -12.80 -10.53 -9.31
C ALA A 121 -13.13 -10.43 -7.81
N CYS A 122 -12.99 -9.25 -7.19
CA CYS A 122 -13.39 -9.03 -5.80
C CYS A 122 -14.92 -9.00 -5.61
N SER A 123 -15.70 -8.83 -6.69
CA SER A 123 -17.17 -8.79 -6.64
C SER A 123 -17.79 -10.18 -6.77
N ASP A 124 -17.02 -11.18 -7.17
CA ASP A 124 -17.45 -12.58 -7.22
C ASP A 124 -17.47 -13.17 -5.81
N SER A 125 -18.67 -13.33 -5.25
CA SER A 125 -18.88 -13.87 -3.90
C SER A 125 -18.42 -15.32 -3.73
N ALA A 126 -18.22 -16.06 -4.82
CA ALA A 126 -17.68 -17.42 -4.79
C ALA A 126 -16.14 -17.45 -4.77
N ALA A 127 -15.48 -16.32 -5.06
CA ALA A 127 -14.03 -16.23 -5.14
C ALA A 127 -13.42 -15.76 -3.82
N THR A 128 -12.38 -16.46 -3.37
CA THR A 128 -11.53 -15.97 -2.28
C THR A 128 -10.53 -14.96 -2.86
N HIS A 129 -10.68 -13.69 -2.52
CA HIS A 129 -9.89 -12.58 -3.09
C HIS A 129 -8.55 -12.34 -2.38
N TRP A 130 -7.84 -13.40 -1.98
CA TRP A 130 -6.55 -13.29 -1.29
C TRP A 130 -5.54 -12.47 -2.11
N GLY A 131 -4.91 -11.48 -1.48
CA GLY A 131 -3.89 -10.65 -2.10
C GLY A 131 -4.39 -9.62 -3.12
N LEU A 132 -5.67 -9.65 -3.52
CA LEU A 132 -6.20 -8.75 -4.55
C LEU A 132 -6.38 -7.32 -4.02
N LEU A 133 -6.99 -7.13 -2.86
CA LEU A 133 -7.23 -5.80 -2.29
C LEU A 133 -5.91 -5.13 -1.86
N GLU A 134 -4.97 -5.92 -1.36
CA GLU A 134 -3.60 -5.53 -1.05
C GLU A 134 -2.86 -5.09 -2.33
N SER A 135 -3.00 -5.84 -3.42
CA SER A 135 -2.42 -5.50 -4.72
C SER A 135 -3.04 -4.23 -5.32
N ILE A 136 -4.36 -4.11 -5.30
CA ILE A 136 -5.07 -2.91 -5.73
C ILE A 136 -4.56 -1.69 -4.94
N GLY A 137 -4.52 -1.80 -3.62
CA GLY A 137 -3.99 -0.76 -2.73
C GLY A 137 -2.54 -0.39 -3.07
N SER A 138 -1.69 -1.39 -3.30
CA SER A 138 -0.29 -1.20 -3.66
C SER A 138 -0.12 -0.47 -4.99
N ILE A 139 -0.89 -0.85 -6.02
CA ILE A 139 -0.86 -0.21 -7.35
C ILE A 139 -1.34 1.24 -7.26
N ILE A 140 -2.47 1.48 -6.58
CA ILE A 140 -3.03 2.84 -6.44
C ILE A 140 -2.07 3.73 -5.66
N ALA A 141 -1.52 3.26 -4.52
CA ALA A 141 -0.54 4.01 -3.75
C ALA A 141 0.73 4.30 -4.54
N ALA A 142 1.16 3.38 -5.40
CA ALA A 142 2.39 3.55 -6.19
C ALA A 142 2.22 4.52 -7.38
N ARG A 143 1.00 4.77 -7.87
CA ARG A 143 0.70 5.74 -8.96
C ARG A 143 -0.62 6.45 -8.74
N ALA A 144 -0.71 7.12 -7.60
CA ALA A 144 -1.93 7.79 -7.16
C ALA A 144 -2.32 8.98 -8.05
N ASP A 145 -1.37 9.55 -8.80
CA ASP A 145 -1.57 10.57 -9.83
C ASP A 145 -2.49 10.08 -10.97
N ILE A 146 -2.36 8.82 -11.37
CA ILE A 146 -3.17 8.22 -12.45
C ILE A 146 -4.35 7.43 -11.87
N TYR A 147 -4.11 6.61 -10.84
CA TYR A 147 -5.08 5.63 -10.37
C TYR A 147 -5.79 6.03 -9.07
N GLY A 148 -5.55 7.23 -8.54
CA GLY A 148 -6.16 7.72 -7.31
C GLY A 148 -7.69 7.65 -7.31
N GLY A 149 -8.33 7.88 -8.46
CA GLY A 149 -9.79 7.78 -8.61
C GLY A 149 -10.36 6.40 -8.28
N PHE A 150 -9.56 5.34 -8.37
CA PHE A 150 -9.98 3.99 -8.01
C PHE A 150 -10.08 3.76 -6.50
N ALA A 151 -9.42 4.58 -5.67
CA ALA A 151 -9.31 4.36 -4.22
C ALA A 151 -10.67 4.23 -3.52
N ARG A 152 -11.66 5.01 -3.96
CA ARG A 152 -13.02 4.99 -3.39
C ARG A 152 -13.69 3.62 -3.45
N HIS A 153 -13.35 2.79 -4.45
CA HIS A 153 -13.96 1.48 -4.66
C HIS A 153 -13.51 0.46 -3.60
N LEU A 154 -12.32 0.63 -3.00
CA LEU A 154 -11.88 -0.19 -1.87
C LEU A 154 -12.89 -0.16 -0.71
N LEU A 155 -13.54 0.99 -0.47
CA LEU A 155 -14.50 1.15 0.62
C LEU A 155 -15.74 0.26 0.47
N MET A 156 -16.04 -0.25 -0.73
CA MET A 156 -17.15 -1.19 -0.95
C MET A 156 -16.91 -2.52 -0.22
N HIS A 157 -15.64 -2.89 0.03
CA HIS A 157 -15.26 -4.14 0.67
C HIS A 157 -14.92 -3.99 2.17
N ARG A 158 -15.21 -2.84 2.80
CA ARG A 158 -14.79 -2.58 4.20
C ARG A 158 -15.53 -3.43 5.25
N ASN A 159 -16.75 -3.85 4.95
CA ASN A 159 -17.62 -4.46 5.96
C ASN A 159 -17.31 -5.95 6.21
N ALA A 160 -16.93 -6.68 5.16
CA ALA A 160 -16.63 -8.10 5.28
C ALA A 160 -15.34 -8.31 6.11
N PRO A 161 -15.35 -9.18 7.15
CA PRO A 161 -14.18 -9.42 8.00
C PRO A 161 -12.93 -9.83 7.22
N THR A 162 -13.11 -10.61 6.15
CA THR A 162 -12.03 -11.16 5.31
C THR A 162 -11.32 -10.13 4.42
N SER A 163 -11.89 -8.92 4.28
CA SER A 163 -11.38 -7.84 3.43
C SER A 163 -11.13 -6.54 4.19
N ARG A 164 -11.73 -6.37 5.38
CA ARG A 164 -11.69 -5.12 6.15
C ARG A 164 -10.27 -4.63 6.40
N VAL A 165 -9.41 -5.53 6.88
CA VAL A 165 -8.01 -5.20 7.18
C VAL A 165 -7.27 -4.79 5.92
N GLN A 166 -7.50 -5.49 4.80
CA GLN A 166 -6.89 -5.18 3.50
C GLN A 166 -7.32 -3.79 3.00
N VAL A 167 -8.60 -3.44 3.16
CA VAL A 167 -9.11 -2.11 2.80
C VAL A 167 -8.47 -1.02 3.65
N LEU A 168 -8.44 -1.20 4.98
CA LEU A 168 -7.83 -0.24 5.89
C LEU A 168 -6.32 -0.08 5.62
N TRP A 169 -5.64 -1.19 5.37
CA TRP A 169 -4.23 -1.18 5.00
C TRP A 169 -4.01 -0.43 3.68
N ALA A 170 -4.76 -0.76 2.62
CA ALA A 170 -4.62 -0.17 1.30
C ALA A 170 -4.84 1.34 1.32
N MET A 171 -5.90 1.79 1.98
CA MET A 171 -6.20 3.20 2.17
C MET A 171 -5.12 3.88 3.00
N GLY A 172 -4.62 3.23 4.05
CA GLY A 172 -3.53 3.77 4.88
C GLY A 172 -2.21 3.90 4.11
N THR A 173 -1.90 2.94 3.24
CA THR A 173 -0.70 2.95 2.39
C THR A 173 -0.78 4.08 1.35
N LEU A 174 -1.95 4.29 0.73
CA LEU A 174 -2.18 5.45 -0.14
C LEU A 174 -2.07 6.78 0.63
N ALA A 175 -2.65 6.86 1.83
CA ALA A 175 -2.65 8.06 2.66
C ALA A 175 -1.25 8.50 3.11
N GLU A 176 -0.24 7.64 3.04
CA GLU A 176 1.14 7.98 3.40
C GLU A 176 1.69 9.12 2.54
N LYS A 177 1.45 9.04 1.23
CA LYS A 177 1.93 10.02 0.25
C LYS A 177 0.82 10.95 -0.22
N ARG A 178 -0.42 10.45 -0.30
CA ARG A 178 -1.58 11.16 -0.83
C ARG A 178 -2.77 11.13 0.13
N PRO A 179 -2.63 11.73 1.32
CA PRO A 179 -3.74 11.83 2.28
C PRO A 179 -4.94 12.59 1.69
N ASP A 180 -4.70 13.52 0.76
CA ASP A 180 -5.72 14.28 0.04
C ASP A 180 -6.70 13.40 -0.74
N ILE A 181 -6.21 12.37 -1.44
CA ILE A 181 -7.07 11.45 -2.21
C ILE A 181 -7.98 10.68 -1.27
N VAL A 182 -7.45 10.21 -0.14
CA VAL A 182 -8.24 9.47 0.84
C VAL A 182 -9.27 10.37 1.53
N ARG A 183 -8.91 11.62 1.85
CA ARG A 183 -9.85 12.61 2.39
C ARG A 183 -10.99 12.96 1.44
N ALA A 184 -10.78 12.83 0.13
CA ALA A 184 -11.82 13.03 -0.88
C ALA A 184 -12.80 11.84 -0.99
N THR A 185 -12.54 10.72 -0.32
CA THR A 185 -13.47 9.58 -0.25
C THR A 185 -14.43 9.72 0.95
N PRO A 186 -15.50 8.90 1.05
CA PRO A 186 -16.32 8.77 2.25
C PRO A 186 -15.60 8.14 3.47
N PHE A 187 -14.44 8.66 3.86
CA PHE A 187 -13.55 8.08 4.88
C PHE A 187 -14.17 8.05 6.29
N TYR A 188 -15.15 8.92 6.58
CA TYR A 188 -15.94 8.92 7.82
C TYR A 188 -16.58 7.54 8.12
N SER A 189 -16.88 6.77 7.07
CA SER A 189 -17.39 5.39 7.21
C SER A 189 -16.42 4.42 7.90
N LEU A 190 -15.17 4.82 8.12
CA LEU A 190 -14.12 4.04 8.76
C LEU A 190 -13.94 4.34 10.25
N PHE A 191 -14.58 5.39 10.78
CA PHE A 191 -14.47 5.78 12.19
C PHE A 191 -14.86 4.68 13.18
N PRO A 192 -15.93 3.89 12.95
CA PRO A 192 -16.30 2.81 13.87
C PRO A 192 -15.21 1.74 14.07
N TYR A 193 -14.22 1.66 13.17
CA TYR A 193 -13.16 0.66 13.28
C TYR A 193 -12.10 0.99 14.33
N ILE A 194 -12.00 2.23 14.81
CA ILE A 194 -11.07 2.62 15.88
C ILE A 194 -11.38 1.88 17.20
N THR A 195 -12.66 1.63 17.46
CA THR A 195 -13.13 0.95 18.67
C THR A 195 -13.44 -0.53 18.43
N HIS A 196 -12.91 -1.11 17.34
CA HIS A 196 -13.19 -2.50 16.99
C HIS A 196 -12.53 -3.48 17.99
N SER A 197 -13.21 -4.59 18.29
CA SER A 197 -12.75 -5.60 19.25
C SER A 197 -11.42 -6.26 18.87
N GLU A 198 -11.17 -6.44 17.57
CA GLU A 198 -9.92 -6.99 17.04
C GLU A 198 -8.81 -5.95 16.90
N ALA A 199 -7.62 -6.24 17.45
CA ALA A 199 -6.46 -5.34 17.47
C ALA A 199 -5.99 -4.96 16.07
N ILE A 200 -5.96 -5.93 15.16
CA ILE A 200 -5.56 -5.71 13.76
C ILE A 200 -6.47 -4.68 13.07
N THR A 201 -7.78 -4.75 13.29
CA THR A 201 -8.74 -3.82 12.68
C THR A 201 -8.56 -2.41 13.23
N ARG A 202 -8.54 -2.24 14.56
CA ARG A 202 -8.38 -0.90 15.15
C ARG A 202 -7.01 -0.29 14.92
N GLY A 203 -5.94 -1.08 14.96
CA GLY A 203 -4.59 -0.60 14.66
C GLY A 203 -4.48 -0.09 13.22
N HIS A 204 -5.01 -0.81 12.23
CA HIS A 204 -5.05 -0.31 10.85
C HIS A 204 -5.93 0.93 10.68
N ALA A 205 -7.06 1.01 11.38
CA ALA A 205 -7.92 2.20 11.36
C ALA A 205 -7.17 3.42 11.92
N VAL A 206 -6.48 3.29 13.05
CA VAL A 206 -5.66 4.35 13.66
C VAL A 206 -4.52 4.76 12.73
N ARG A 207 -3.79 3.80 12.15
CA ARG A 207 -2.70 4.07 11.18
C ARG A 207 -3.22 4.92 10.01
N LEU A 208 -4.35 4.52 9.42
CA LEU A 208 -4.97 5.25 8.31
C LEU A 208 -5.44 6.65 8.73
N LEU A 209 -6.22 6.75 9.80
CA LEU A 209 -6.85 8.00 10.24
C LEU A 209 -5.82 9.02 10.73
N GLY A 210 -4.72 8.55 11.35
CA GLY A 210 -3.56 9.37 11.66
C GLY A 210 -2.84 9.90 10.42
N ARG A 211 -2.68 9.09 9.36
CA ARG A 211 -2.03 9.51 8.10
C ARG A 211 -2.84 10.59 7.36
N ILE A 212 -4.16 10.54 7.41
CA ILE A 212 -5.02 11.59 6.83
C ILE A 212 -5.31 12.75 7.79
N ALA A 213 -4.73 12.72 8.99
CA ALA A 213 -4.94 13.71 10.05
C ALA A 213 -6.43 13.99 10.31
N ALA A 214 -7.20 12.93 10.56
CA ALA A 214 -8.60 13.03 10.97
C ALA A 214 -8.70 13.53 12.41
N THR A 215 -8.83 14.85 12.59
CA THR A 215 -8.98 15.50 13.91
C THR A 215 -10.30 15.13 14.58
N GLU A 216 -11.29 14.70 13.79
CA GLU A 216 -12.62 14.30 14.26
C GLU A 216 -12.59 13.09 15.20
N VAL A 217 -11.51 12.32 15.21
CA VAL A 217 -11.34 11.09 16.00
C VAL A 217 -10.13 11.16 16.94
N GLU A 218 -9.60 12.35 17.19
CA GLU A 218 -8.41 12.54 18.01
C GLU A 218 -8.61 11.99 19.44
N SER A 219 -9.78 12.25 20.05
CA SER A 219 -10.08 11.79 21.42
C SER A 219 -10.16 10.27 21.53
N GLU A 220 -10.60 9.60 20.47
CA GLU A 220 -10.70 8.16 20.34
C GLU A 220 -9.32 7.54 20.18
N ILE A 221 -8.43 8.19 19.41
CA ILE A 221 -7.04 7.76 19.25
C ILE A 221 -6.27 7.94 20.57
N GLU A 222 -6.50 9.02 21.32
CA GLU A 222 -5.86 9.25 22.63
C GLU A 222 -6.12 8.11 23.62
N LYS A 223 -7.36 7.59 23.65
CA LYS A 223 -7.74 6.45 24.50
C LYS A 223 -6.98 5.16 24.18
N LEU A 224 -6.42 5.04 22.98
CA LEU A 224 -5.69 3.86 22.53
C LEU A 224 -4.18 3.91 22.80
N THR A 225 -3.66 5.01 23.36
CA THR A 225 -2.21 5.19 23.61
C THR A 225 -1.63 4.23 24.65
N GLY A 226 -2.47 3.52 25.41
CA GLY A 226 -2.10 2.43 26.32
C GLY A 226 -2.55 1.04 25.88
N ASP A 227 -3.09 0.87 24.67
CA ASP A 227 -3.49 -0.43 24.15
C ASP A 227 -2.27 -1.21 23.59
N GLU A 228 -1.68 -2.05 24.42
CA GLU A 228 -0.50 -2.86 24.08
C GLU A 228 -0.83 -4.12 23.25
N ALA A 229 -2.05 -4.26 22.73
CA ALA A 229 -2.38 -5.37 21.84
C ALA A 229 -1.51 -5.34 20.58
N GLY A 230 -0.77 -6.43 20.37
CA GLY A 230 0.13 -6.59 19.22
C GLY A 230 -0.61 -6.84 17.91
N LEU A 231 -0.06 -6.33 16.83
CA LEU A 231 -0.47 -6.61 15.46
C LEU A 231 0.73 -6.60 14.51
N THR A 232 0.54 -7.21 13.34
CA THR A 232 1.48 -7.12 12.23
C THR A 232 0.88 -6.23 11.17
N ILE A 233 1.61 -5.21 10.76
CA ILE A 233 1.33 -4.45 9.54
C ILE A 233 2.35 -4.83 8.47
N TYR A 234 2.06 -4.56 7.20
CA TYR A 234 3.02 -4.74 6.13
C TYR A 234 3.47 -3.39 5.57
N GLU A 235 4.77 -3.17 5.49
CA GLU A 235 5.36 -1.97 4.88
C GLU A 235 6.36 -2.43 3.83
N GLN A 236 6.22 -1.92 2.61
CA GLN A 236 7.05 -2.33 1.47
C GLN A 236 7.13 -3.87 1.27
N GLY A 237 6.02 -4.55 1.52
CA GLY A 237 5.91 -6.01 1.40
C GLY A 237 6.57 -6.79 2.55
N GLN A 238 7.10 -6.13 3.57
CA GLN A 238 7.72 -6.76 4.74
C GLN A 238 6.83 -6.65 5.98
N PRO A 239 6.75 -7.70 6.81
CA PRO A 239 6.00 -7.66 8.05
C PRO A 239 6.71 -6.78 9.09
N VAL A 240 5.95 -5.88 9.71
CA VAL A 240 6.39 -5.02 10.81
C VAL A 240 5.49 -5.30 12.00
N ARG A 241 6.09 -5.80 13.09
CA ARG A 241 5.38 -6.00 14.36
C ARG A 241 5.30 -4.68 15.10
N THR A 242 4.13 -4.37 15.64
CA THR A 242 3.84 -3.13 16.38
C THR A 242 2.69 -3.36 17.36
N THR A 243 2.29 -2.33 18.11
CA THR A 243 1.08 -2.33 18.95
C THR A 243 0.10 -1.24 18.54
N VAL A 244 -1.15 -1.36 18.99
CA VAL A 244 -2.15 -0.30 18.79
C VAL A 244 -1.68 1.01 19.44
N ALA A 245 -1.06 0.94 20.62
CA ALA A 245 -0.48 2.08 21.33
C ALA A 245 0.60 2.81 20.53
N GLU A 246 1.51 2.08 19.88
CA GLU A 246 2.54 2.68 19.02
C GLU A 246 1.91 3.41 17.83
N LEU A 247 0.96 2.79 17.14
CA LEU A 247 0.24 3.41 16.02
C LEU A 247 -0.57 4.63 16.46
N ALA A 248 -1.18 4.60 17.64
CA ALA A 248 -1.92 5.73 18.21
C ALA A 248 -1.00 6.92 18.52
N LYS A 249 0.15 6.67 19.14
CA LYS A 249 1.17 7.71 19.41
C LYS A 249 1.68 8.33 18.10
N GLU A 250 1.97 7.51 17.09
CA GLU A 250 2.34 8.02 15.76
C GLU A 250 1.23 8.87 15.11
N ALA A 251 -0.03 8.44 15.22
CA ALA A 251 -1.18 9.15 14.68
C ALA A 251 -1.37 10.53 15.33
N LEU A 252 -1.28 10.62 16.66
CA LEU A 252 -1.38 11.88 17.41
C LEU A 252 -0.23 12.83 17.06
N ALA A 253 1.00 12.31 16.98
CA ALA A 253 2.15 13.12 16.56
C ALA A 253 1.94 13.76 15.18
N ARG A 254 1.34 13.03 14.22
CA ARG A 254 0.98 13.57 12.89
C ARG A 254 -0.10 14.64 12.98
N LEU A 255 -1.16 14.40 13.76
CA LEU A 255 -2.26 15.35 13.99
C LEU A 255 -1.75 16.67 14.56
N HIS A 256 -0.92 16.61 15.60
CA HIS A 256 -0.37 17.79 16.28
C HIS A 256 0.57 18.58 15.38
N ARG A 257 1.48 17.91 14.66
CA ARG A 257 2.38 18.55 13.70
C ARG A 257 1.61 19.32 12.60
N LEU A 258 0.51 18.77 12.11
CA LEU A 258 -0.31 19.44 11.09
C LEU A 258 -1.12 20.62 11.63
N LYS A 259 -1.49 20.61 12.91
CA LYS A 259 -2.09 21.77 13.57
C LYS A 259 -1.09 22.92 13.71
N GLU A 260 0.17 22.61 14.03
CA GLU A 260 1.25 23.60 14.13
C GLU A 260 1.55 24.26 12.78
N LEU A 261 1.59 23.48 11.69
CA LEU A 261 1.84 24.01 10.34
C LEU A 261 0.71 24.89 9.77
N LYS A 262 -0.48 24.87 10.38
CA LYS A 262 -1.65 25.68 9.98
C LYS A 262 -1.83 26.94 10.82
N LYS A 263 -1.08 27.09 11.91
CA LYS A 263 -0.99 28.32 12.71
C LYS A 263 0.05 29.25 12.13
#